data_AF-A0A7C5P268-F1
#
_entry.id   AF-A0A7C5P268-F1
#
_cell.length_a   1.000
_cell.length_b   1.000
_cell.length_c   1.000
_cell.angle_alpha   90.00
_cell.angle_beta   90.00
_cell.angle_gamma   90.00
#
_symmetry.space_group_name_H-M   'P 1'
#
loop_
_entity.id
_entity.type
_entity.pdbx_description
1 polymer ?
#
loop_
_entity_poly.entity_id
_entity_poly.type
_entity_poly.pdbx_seq_one_letter_code
_entity_poly.pdbx_strand_id
1 'polypeptide(L)'
;MMTGISTEDPTDFMTPAEQQLQELQQQLVTLHQNLRTMRHTVNNHLAVIMAMAELSQRNPAQYARFSQMCLEKAPQITSAIAKFSEMMDAAVKLHKESENPPPA
;
A
#
# COMPACT_ATOMS: atom_id res chain seq x y z
N MET A 1 28.13 43.43 -35.78
CA MET A 1 27.85 43.55 -34.34
C MET A 1 26.35 43.36 -34.12
N MET A 2 25.92 42.21 -33.62
CA MET A 2 25.02 42.07 -32.47
C MET A 2 24.69 40.58 -32.31
N THR A 3 25.15 40.07 -31.19
CA THR A 3 25.11 38.70 -30.71
C THR A 3 23.68 38.21 -30.53
N GLY A 4 23.39 37.02 -31.03
CA GLY A 4 22.23 36.25 -30.62
C GLY A 4 22.40 35.87 -29.15
N ILE A 5 21.57 36.45 -28.30
CA ILE A 5 21.38 35.96 -26.94
C ILE A 5 20.26 34.93 -27.05
N SER A 6 20.62 33.67 -27.28
CA SER A 6 19.78 32.56 -26.85
C SER A 6 19.81 32.59 -25.33
N THR A 7 18.84 33.25 -24.71
CA THR A 7 18.55 33.04 -23.29
C THR A 7 17.99 31.62 -23.19
N GLU A 8 18.88 30.67 -22.89
CA GLU A 8 18.51 29.34 -22.47
C GLU A 8 17.56 29.46 -21.29
N ASP A 9 16.39 28.84 -21.44
CA ASP A 9 15.34 28.78 -20.43
C ASP A 9 15.89 28.03 -19.20
N PRO A 10 16.01 28.65 -18.02
CA PRO A 10 16.70 28.03 -16.88
C PRO A 10 15.82 27.01 -16.13
N THR A 11 14.65 26.67 -16.67
CA THR A 11 13.69 25.74 -16.05
C THR A 11 13.59 24.43 -16.83
N ASP A 12 14.52 23.48 -16.63
CA ASP A 12 14.13 22.05 -16.72
C ASP A 12 15.13 21.00 -16.20
N PHE A 13 16.28 21.38 -15.63
CA PHE A 13 17.22 20.36 -15.14
C PHE A 13 17.02 20.13 -13.65
N MET A 14 16.01 19.32 -13.33
CA MET A 14 15.87 18.73 -11.99
C MET A 14 17.15 17.96 -11.67
N THR A 15 17.80 18.29 -10.58
CA THR A 15 19.04 17.62 -10.19
C THR A 15 18.77 16.13 -9.92
N PRO A 16 19.75 15.24 -10.09
CA PRO A 16 19.58 13.82 -9.77
C PRO A 16 19.08 13.58 -8.33
N ALA A 17 19.45 14.44 -7.39
CA ALA A 17 18.98 14.39 -6.00
C ALA A 17 17.49 14.75 -5.86
N GLU A 18 17.02 15.76 -6.60
CA GLU A 18 15.60 16.15 -6.62
C GLU A 18 14.74 15.06 -7.29
N GLN A 19 15.23 14.43 -8.37
CA GLN A 19 14.55 13.31 -9.02
C GLN A 19 14.40 12.12 -8.07
N GLN A 20 15.48 11.73 -7.37
CA GLN A 20 15.43 10.67 -6.35
C GLN A 20 14.46 10.99 -5.21
N LEU A 21 14.42 12.24 -4.74
CA LEU A 21 13.48 12.68 -3.71
C LEU A 21 12.02 12.58 -4.20
N GLN A 22 11.76 12.96 -5.45
CA GLN A 22 10.43 12.88 -6.05
C GLN A 22 9.97 11.41 -6.19
N GLU A 23 10.86 10.52 -6.63
CA GLU A 23 10.58 9.08 -6.71
C GLU A 23 10.27 8.49 -5.33
N LEU A 24 11.06 8.84 -4.31
CA LEU A 24 10.82 8.40 -2.92
C LEU A 24 9.46 8.87 -2.39
N GLN A 25 9.11 10.14 -2.66
CA GLN A 25 7.80 10.69 -2.29
C GLN A 25 6.65 9.93 -2.97
N GLN A 26 6.78 9.63 -4.28
CA GLN A 26 5.77 8.84 -5.00
C GLN A 26 5.65 7.41 -4.46
N GLN A 27 6.77 6.77 -4.11
CA GLN A 27 6.77 5.45 -3.47
C GLN A 27 6.06 5.48 -2.11
N LEU A 28 6.32 6.51 -1.29
CA LEU A 28 5.67 6.69 0.01
C LEU A 28 4.15 6.88 -0.13
N VAL A 29 3.72 7.74 -1.06
CA VAL A 29 2.29 7.96 -1.34
C VAL A 29 1.61 6.66 -1.78
N THR A 30 2.28 5.91 -2.65
CA THR A 30 1.78 4.60 -3.12
C THR A 30 1.65 3.60 -1.98
N LEU A 31 2.67 3.50 -1.12
CA LEU A 31 2.65 2.61 0.05
C LEU A 31 1.53 2.99 1.02
N HIS A 32 1.33 4.28 1.27
CA HIS A 32 0.24 4.77 2.11
C HIS A 32 -1.14 4.42 1.52
N GLN A 33 -1.30 4.55 0.19
CA GLN A 33 -2.54 4.16 -0.48
C GLN A 33 -2.80 2.65 -0.38
N ASN A 34 -1.75 1.83 -0.50
CA ASN A 34 -1.83 0.38 -0.31
C ASN A 34 -2.24 0.01 1.13
N LEU A 35 -1.68 0.70 2.13
CA LEU A 35 -2.05 0.53 3.55
C LEU A 35 -3.52 0.88 3.78
N ARG A 36 -3.98 2.02 3.24
CA ARG A 36 -5.39 2.44 3.35
C ARG A 36 -6.32 1.40 2.73
N THR A 37 -5.95 0.87 1.57
CA THR A 37 -6.73 -0.16 0.86
C THR A 37 -6.82 -1.43 1.69
N MET A 38 -5.69 -1.94 2.19
CA MET A 38 -5.66 -3.13 3.06
C MET A 38 -6.52 -2.93 4.31
N ARG A 39 -6.38 -1.80 5.01
CA ARG A 39 -7.21 -1.47 6.18
C ARG A 39 -8.69 -1.47 5.85
N HIS A 40 -9.08 -0.90 4.71
CA HIS A 40 -10.48 -0.86 4.30
C HIS A 40 -11.03 -2.27 4.06
N THR A 41 -10.30 -3.12 3.34
CA THR A 41 -10.67 -4.52 3.10
C THR A 41 -10.83 -5.30 4.41
N VAL A 42 -9.84 -5.20 5.32
CA VAL A 42 -9.88 -5.87 6.63
C VAL A 42 -11.09 -5.39 7.44
N ASN A 43 -11.28 -4.08 7.55
CA ASN A 43 -12.40 -3.51 8.32
C ASN A 43 -13.76 -3.93 7.75
N ASN A 44 -13.90 -4.03 6.43
CA ASN A 44 -15.13 -4.49 5.80
C ASN A 44 -15.45 -5.96 6.17
N HIS A 45 -14.46 -6.85 6.12
CA HIS A 45 -14.66 -8.24 6.55
C HIS A 45 -14.99 -8.36 8.03
N LEU A 46 -14.31 -7.59 8.89
CA LEU A 46 -14.58 -7.57 10.32
C LEU A 46 -15.98 -7.04 10.64
N ALA A 47 -16.45 -5.99 9.96
CA ALA A 47 -17.80 -5.46 10.15
C ALA A 47 -18.87 -6.52 9.87
N VAL A 48 -18.68 -7.31 8.81
CA VAL A 48 -19.57 -8.42 8.44
C VAL A 48 -19.55 -9.51 9.53
N ILE A 49 -18.36 -9.92 9.99
CA ILE A 49 -18.20 -10.90 11.09
C ILE A 49 -18.91 -10.41 12.36
N MET A 50 -18.70 -9.15 12.75
CA MET A 50 -19.32 -8.56 13.94
C MET A 50 -20.84 -8.52 13.83
N ALA A 51 -21.39 -8.12 12.69
CA ALA A 51 -22.83 -8.11 12.47
C ALA A 51 -23.45 -9.52 12.62
N MET A 52 -22.80 -10.55 12.07
CA MET A 52 -23.28 -11.93 12.25
C MET A 52 -23.07 -12.46 13.66
N ALA A 53 -22.03 -12.02 14.37
CA ALA A 53 -21.83 -12.37 15.77
C ALA A 53 -22.99 -11.83 16.63
N GLU A 54 -23.37 -10.56 16.43
CA GLU A 54 -24.53 -9.96 17.11
C GLU A 54 -25.84 -10.69 16.77
N LEU A 55 -26.06 -11.01 15.50
CA LEU A 55 -27.24 -11.78 15.06
C LEU A 55 -27.28 -13.16 15.70
N SER A 56 -26.13 -13.84 15.80
CA SER A 56 -26.05 -15.20 16.35
C SER A 56 -26.17 -15.22 17.87
N GLN A 57 -25.72 -14.17 18.54
CA GLN A 57 -25.93 -13.99 19.98
C GLN A 57 -27.44 -13.85 20.29
N ARG A 58 -28.19 -13.10 19.48
CA ARG A 58 -29.64 -12.92 19.65
C ARG A 58 -30.45 -14.11 19.16
N ASN A 59 -29.95 -14.85 18.18
CA ASN A 59 -30.59 -16.01 17.60
C ASN A 59 -29.58 -17.16 17.40
N PRO A 60 -29.50 -18.11 18.34
CA PRO A 60 -28.57 -19.25 18.27
C PRO A 60 -28.67 -20.11 17.01
N ALA A 61 -29.81 -20.09 16.30
CA ALA A 61 -29.95 -20.81 15.03
C ALA A 61 -28.97 -20.31 13.95
N GLN A 62 -28.41 -19.11 14.10
CA GLN A 62 -27.46 -18.53 13.15
C GLN A 62 -26.00 -18.95 13.39
N TYR A 63 -25.69 -19.67 14.49
CA TYR A 63 -24.29 -20.02 14.80
C TYR A 63 -23.59 -20.82 13.71
N ALA A 64 -24.31 -21.74 13.05
CA ALA A 64 -23.75 -22.50 11.92
C ALA A 64 -23.34 -21.56 10.77
N ARG A 65 -24.19 -20.59 10.43
CA ARG A 65 -23.91 -19.59 9.39
C ARG A 65 -22.76 -18.66 9.80
N PHE A 66 -22.69 -18.27 11.07
CA PHE A 66 -21.58 -17.47 11.59
C PHE A 66 -20.25 -18.20 11.50
N SER A 67 -20.20 -19.47 11.94
CA SER A 67 -19.00 -20.31 11.83
C SER A 67 -18.53 -20.43 10.38
N GLN A 68 -19.45 -20.73 9.46
CA GLN A 68 -19.15 -20.79 8.03
C GLN A 68 -18.57 -19.46 7.52
N MET A 69 -19.14 -18.34 7.93
CA MET A 69 -18.66 -17.04 7.49
C MET A 69 -17.28 -16.68 8.06
N CYS A 70 -16.96 -17.09 9.28
CA CYS A 70 -15.61 -16.96 9.83
C CYS A 70 -14.59 -17.75 8.99
N LEU A 71 -14.93 -18.97 8.59
CA LEU A 71 -14.08 -19.81 7.72
C LEU A 71 -13.86 -19.18 6.34
N GLU A 72 -14.82 -18.41 5.84
CA GLU A 72 -14.68 -17.70 4.55
C GLU A 72 -13.91 -16.38 4.66
N LYS A 73 -14.19 -15.58 5.69
CA LYS A 73 -13.71 -14.20 5.80
C LYS A 73 -12.33 -14.11 6.45
N ALA A 74 -11.99 -15.02 7.38
CA ALA A 74 -10.68 -15.01 8.02
C ALA A 74 -9.52 -15.21 7.01
N PRO A 75 -9.58 -16.16 6.05
CA PRO A 75 -8.54 -16.27 5.03
C PRO A 75 -8.41 -15.04 4.14
N GLN A 76 -9.53 -14.34 3.86
CA GLN A 76 -9.52 -13.11 3.06
C GLN A 76 -8.81 -11.96 3.81
N ILE A 77 -9.01 -11.86 5.13
CA ILE A 77 -8.27 -10.92 5.99
C ILE A 77 -6.78 -11.23 5.96
N THR A 78 -6.39 -12.49 6.18
CA THR A 78 -5.00 -12.92 6.16
C THR A 78 -4.35 -12.64 4.81
N SER A 79 -5.05 -12.93 3.70
CA SER A 79 -4.57 -12.65 2.35
C SER A 79 -4.36 -11.16 2.08
N ALA A 80 -5.29 -10.30 2.53
CA ALA A 80 -5.16 -8.85 2.38
C ALA A 80 -3.94 -8.30 3.13
N ILE A 81 -3.67 -8.82 4.34
CA ILE A 81 -2.49 -8.46 5.14
C ILE A 81 -1.22 -8.95 4.45
N ALA A 82 -1.16 -10.23 4.07
CA ALA A 82 0.01 -10.83 3.40
C ALA A 82 0.39 -10.07 2.13
N LYS A 83 -0.61 -9.76 1.27
CA LYS A 83 -0.39 -8.98 0.05
C LYS A 83 0.19 -7.60 0.34
N PHE A 84 -0.27 -6.93 1.40
CA PHE A 84 0.30 -5.64 1.80
C PHE A 84 1.73 -5.78 2.31
N SER A 85 2.00 -6.80 3.14
CA SER A 85 3.36 -7.08 3.64
C SER A 85 4.34 -7.33 2.50
N GLU A 86 3.97 -8.12 1.50
CA GLU A 86 4.81 -8.37 0.31
C GLU A 86 5.12 -7.07 -0.45
N MET A 87 4.13 -6.20 -0.66
CA MET A 87 4.33 -4.89 -1.31
C MET A 87 5.24 -3.98 -0.48
N MET A 88 5.12 -4.01 0.85
CA MET A 88 5.94 -3.23 1.76
C MET A 88 7.39 -3.72 1.75
N ASP A 89 7.61 -5.03 1.84
CA ASP A 89 8.95 -5.63 1.83
C ASP A 89 9.66 -5.37 0.50
N ALA A 90 8.93 -5.43 -0.62
CA ALA A 90 9.45 -5.06 -1.93
C ALA A 90 9.88 -3.59 -1.98
N ALA A 91 9.06 -2.66 -1.47
CA ALA A 91 9.41 -1.24 -1.41
C ALA A 91 10.66 -0.99 -0.53
N VAL A 92 10.76 -1.68 0.62
CA VAL A 92 11.93 -1.58 1.50
C VAL A 92 13.20 -2.14 0.83
N LYS A 93 13.09 -3.25 0.10
CA LYS A 93 14.23 -3.86 -0.59
C LYS A 93 14.78 -2.94 -1.69
N LEU A 94 13.89 -2.34 -2.49
CA LEU A 94 14.26 -1.37 -3.52
C LEU A 94 15.02 -0.19 -2.92
N HIS A 95 14.59 0.31 -1.77
CA HIS A 95 15.30 1.40 -1.09
C HIS A 95 16.71 0.97 -0.63
N LYS A 96 16.86 -0.23 -0.05
CA LYS A 96 18.17 -0.75 0.38
C LYS A 96 19.14 -0.99 -0.78
N GLU A 97 18.66 -1.45 -1.93
CA GLU A 97 19.48 -1.65 -3.13
C GLU A 97 19.94 -0.31 -3.74
N SER A 98 19.16 0.77 -3.59
CA SER A 98 19.57 2.12 -4.02
C SER A 98 20.67 2.73 -3.15
N GLU A 99 20.80 2.30 -1.89
CA GLU A 99 21.84 2.78 -0.97
C GLU A 99 23.17 2.02 -1.08
N ASN A 100 23.22 0.85 -1.74
CA ASN A 100 24.41 -0.02 -1.74
C ASN A 100 24.65 -0.67 -3.12
N PRO A 101 25.29 0.04 -4.07
CA PRO A 101 25.54 -0.50 -5.40
C PRO A 101 26.55 -1.67 -5.36
N PRO A 102 26.40 -2.68 -6.23
CA PRO A 102 27.34 -3.80 -6.29
C PRO A 102 28.75 -3.31 -6.67
N PRO A 103 29.83 -3.93 -6.13
CA PRO A 103 31.19 -3.59 -6.50
C PRO A 103 31.41 -3.87 -8.01
N ALA A 104 32.01 -2.89 -8.68
CA ALA A 104 32.35 -2.92 -10.11
C ALA A 104 33.35 -4.02 -10.47
#